data_AF-A0ABD7NZ33-F1
#
_entry.id   AF-A0ABD7NZ33-F1
#
_cell.length_a   1.000
_cell.length_b   1.000
_cell.length_c   1.000
_cell.angle_alpha   90.00
_cell.angle_beta   90.00
_cell.angle_gamma   90.00
#
_symmetry.space_group_name_H-M   'P 1'
#
loop_
_entity.id
_entity.type
_entity.pdbx_description
1 polymer ?
#
loop_
_entity_poly.entity_id
_entity_poly.type
_entity_poly.pdbx_seq_one_letter_code
_entity_poly.pdbx_strand_id
1 'polypeptide(L)'
;MGWQGSKGSINAGYGYSHDTRSMNMNITGGAIAHSEGLTLSRTLGSSRALVSAPDASGVRLTSGNGITDWQGFAVAPYLSDYTSNNIGLDPSPLPDNVDLPKTNVEVYPTKGAVVKADFATRIGYLLLMTLTRVGGMGIVPLVRRFRC
;
A
#
# COMPACT_ATOMS: atom_id res chain seq x y z
N MET A 1 21.58 -18.31 0.44
CA MET A 1 20.61 -17.64 1.34
C MET A 1 19.91 -16.53 0.57
N GLY A 2 18.59 -16.40 0.74
CA GLY A 2 17.80 -15.38 0.06
C GLY A 2 16.95 -14.60 1.06
N TRP A 3 16.87 -13.28 0.89
CA TRP A 3 15.99 -12.40 1.65
C TRP A 3 15.06 -11.65 0.70
N GLN A 4 13.81 -11.48 1.11
CA GLN A 4 12.79 -10.89 0.25
C GLN A 4 12.01 -9.83 1.02
N GLY A 5 12.21 -8.57 0.64
CA GLY A 5 11.55 -7.41 1.21
C GLY A 5 10.45 -6.84 0.32
N SER A 6 9.88 -5.71 0.74
CA SER A 6 8.84 -4.97 -0.01
C SER A 6 9.39 -4.19 -1.23
N LYS A 7 10.69 -3.89 -1.24
CA LYS A 7 11.36 -3.15 -2.32
C LYS A 7 12.23 -4.02 -3.23
N GLY A 8 12.25 -5.34 -3.04
CA GLY A 8 13.08 -6.26 -3.83
C GLY A 8 13.49 -7.53 -3.06
N SER A 9 14.19 -8.43 -3.75
CA SER A 9 14.82 -9.61 -3.17
C SER A 9 16.31 -9.65 -3.48
N ILE A 10 17.07 -10.15 -2.51
CA ILE A 10 18.50 -10.36 -2.62
C ILE A 10 18.82 -11.82 -2.33
N ASN A 11 19.62 -12.43 -3.18
CA ASN A 11 20.07 -13.81 -3.06
C ASN A 11 21.58 -13.85 -3.11
N ALA A 12 22.20 -14.48 -2.11
CA ALA A 12 23.64 -14.71 -2.07
C ALA A 12 23.91 -16.21 -1.95
N GLY A 13 24.79 -16.72 -2.80
CA GLY A 13 25.20 -18.11 -2.84
C GLY A 13 26.71 -18.20 -2.90
N TYR A 14 27.26 -19.17 -2.20
CA TYR A 14 28.69 -19.45 -2.24
C TYR A 14 28.85 -20.96 -2.38
N GLY A 15 29.61 -21.37 -3.39
CA GLY A 15 29.86 -22.76 -3.76
C GLY A 15 31.35 -23.04 -3.85
N TYR A 16 31.76 -24.20 -3.36
CA TYR A 16 33.15 -24.65 -3.41
C TYR A 16 33.20 -26.10 -3.91
N SER A 17 34.03 -26.34 -4.92
CA SER A 17 34.36 -27.63 -5.51
C SER A 17 35.88 -27.77 -5.58
N HIS A 18 36.37 -29.00 -5.77
CA HIS A 18 37.81 -29.35 -5.69
C HIS A 18 38.72 -28.43 -6.53
N ASP A 19 38.26 -27.98 -7.71
CA ASP A 19 39.00 -27.10 -8.61
C ASP A 19 38.37 -25.71 -8.81
N THR A 20 37.21 -25.43 -8.21
CA THR A 20 36.45 -24.20 -8.50
C THR A 20 35.76 -23.62 -7.27
N ARG A 21 35.84 -22.30 -7.14
CA ARG A 21 35.20 -21.53 -6.08
C ARG A 21 34.33 -20.48 -6.76
N SER A 22 33.02 -20.57 -6.55
CA SER A 22 32.06 -19.64 -7.15
C SER A 22 31.31 -18.87 -6.06
N MET A 23 31.17 -17.57 -6.27
CA MET A 23 30.38 -16.70 -5.42
C MET A 23 29.37 -15.99 -6.30
N ASN A 24 28.10 -16.07 -5.92
CA ASN A 24 26.99 -15.53 -6.67
C ASN A 24 26.22 -14.56 -5.78
N MET A 25 25.91 -13.38 -6.31
CA MET A 25 25.03 -12.41 -5.68
C MET A 25 24.04 -11.92 -6.72
N ASN A 26 22.75 -11.99 -6.41
CA ASN A 26 21.67 -11.59 -7.30
C ASN A 26 20.72 -10.65 -6.55
N ILE A 27 20.43 -9.50 -7.14
CA ILE A 27 19.44 -8.55 -6.64
C ILE A 27 18.35 -8.44 -7.70
N THR A 28 17.09 -8.52 -7.29
CA THR A 28 15.95 -8.44 -8.19
C THR A 28 14.89 -7.53 -7.59
N GLY A 29 14.37 -6.61 -8.40
CA GLY A 29 13.35 -5.65 -8.00
C GLY A 29 12.82 -4.89 -9.21
N GLY A 30 12.04 -3.87 -8.96
CA GLY A 30 11.55 -2.94 -9.97
C GLY A 30 11.45 -1.53 -9.41
N ALA A 31 11.27 -0.57 -10.32
CA ALA A 31 11.04 0.82 -9.97
C ALA A 31 9.98 1.39 -10.91
N ILE A 32 9.12 2.25 -10.37
CA ILE A 32 8.12 2.98 -11.13
C ILE A 32 8.38 4.47 -10.93
N ALA A 33 8.64 5.18 -12.03
CA ALA A 33 8.65 6.63 -12.05
C ALA A 33 7.23 7.14 -12.33
N HIS A 34 6.75 8.07 -11.50
CA HIS A 34 5.44 8.70 -11.62
C HIS A 34 5.55 10.20 -11.34
N SER A 35 4.46 10.94 -11.53
CA SER A 35 4.43 12.41 -11.38
C SER A 35 4.84 12.91 -10.00
N GLU A 36 4.75 12.07 -8.97
CA GLU A 36 5.02 12.43 -7.57
C GLU A 36 6.39 11.93 -7.10
N GLY A 37 7.12 11.18 -7.93
CA GLY A 37 8.47 10.69 -7.60
C GLY A 37 8.81 9.32 -8.17
N LEU A 38 9.67 8.61 -7.46
CA LEU A 38 10.13 7.26 -7.80
C LEU A 38 9.77 6.30 -6.67
N THR A 39 9.00 5.27 -6.99
CA THR A 39 8.65 4.22 -6.04
C THR A 39 9.35 2.92 -6.39
N LEU A 40 10.08 2.36 -5.43
CA LEU A 40 10.70 1.05 -5.56
C LEU A 40 9.70 -0.06 -5.25
N SER A 41 9.83 -1.16 -5.98
CA SER A 41 8.93 -2.29 -5.87
C SER A 41 9.70 -3.59 -5.93
N ARG A 42 9.03 -4.67 -5.53
CA ARG A 42 9.45 -6.02 -5.92
C ARG A 42 9.44 -6.17 -7.43
N THR A 43 9.96 -7.29 -7.91
CA THR A 43 9.90 -7.68 -9.31
C THR A 43 8.49 -7.47 -9.86
N LEU A 44 8.43 -6.70 -10.94
CA LEU A 44 7.19 -6.21 -11.53
C LEU A 44 6.60 -7.27 -12.46
N GLY A 45 5.33 -7.63 -12.26
CA GLY A 45 4.56 -8.47 -13.18
C GLY A 45 4.12 -7.73 -14.45
N SER A 46 3.23 -8.37 -15.21
CA SER A 46 2.62 -7.80 -16.42
C SER A 46 1.78 -6.56 -16.08
N SER A 47 0.77 -6.71 -15.23
CA SER A 47 -0.10 -5.62 -14.80
C SER A 47 0.10 -5.29 -13.34
N ARG A 48 0.06 -3.99 -13.05
CA ARG A 48 0.57 -3.41 -11.80
C ARG A 48 -0.32 -2.27 -11.36
N ALA A 49 -0.38 -2.05 -10.04
CA ALA A 49 -0.96 -0.82 -9.51
C ALA A 49 0.05 -0.04 -8.68
N LEU A 50 0.01 1.26 -8.86
CA LEU A 50 0.63 2.24 -7.99
C LEU A 50 -0.40 2.65 -6.94
N VAL A 51 -0.15 2.30 -5.70
CA VAL A 51 -0.93 2.73 -4.53
C VAL A 51 -0.41 4.08 -4.09
N SER A 52 -1.32 5.04 -4.00
CA SER A 52 -1.09 6.41 -3.56
C SER A 52 -1.89 6.64 -2.29
N ALA A 53 -1.22 6.68 -1.15
CA ALA A 53 -1.82 6.94 0.15
C ALA A 53 -0.95 7.98 0.87
N PRO A 54 -1.06 9.28 0.52
CA PRO A 54 -0.21 10.32 1.10
C PRO A 54 -0.32 10.29 2.63
N ASP A 55 0.77 10.58 3.36
CA ASP A 55 0.79 10.58 4.84
C ASP A 55 0.58 9.20 5.52
N ALA A 56 0.25 8.15 4.76
CA ALA A 56 0.13 6.77 5.26
C ALA A 56 1.41 5.97 4.97
N SER A 57 2.44 6.20 5.78
CA SER A 57 3.74 5.50 5.67
C SER A 57 3.77 4.20 6.48
N GLY A 58 4.52 3.20 6.00
CA GLY A 58 4.70 1.92 6.71
C GLY A 58 3.48 1.00 6.72
N VAL A 59 2.47 1.31 5.91
CA VAL A 59 1.21 0.58 5.81
C VAL A 59 1.38 -0.63 4.90
N ARG A 60 0.88 -1.77 5.36
CA ARG A 60 0.93 -3.02 4.57
C ARG A 60 -0.24 -3.06 3.61
N LEU A 61 0.04 -3.47 2.38
CA LEU A 61 -1.01 -3.82 1.44
C LEU A 61 -1.60 -5.17 1.86
N THR A 62 -2.92 -5.22 1.92
CA THR A 62 -3.68 -6.48 2.11
C THR A 62 -3.54 -7.36 0.88
N SER A 63 -3.46 -6.73 -0.30
CA SER A 63 -3.32 -7.40 -1.60
C SER A 63 -1.91 -7.19 -2.13
N GLY A 64 -1.07 -8.21 -1.95
CA GLY A 64 0.34 -8.20 -2.34
C GLY A 64 1.23 -7.74 -1.20
N ASN A 65 2.34 -8.44 -0.97
CA ASN A 65 3.32 -8.16 0.08
C ASN A 65 4.15 -6.89 -0.20
N GLY A 66 3.47 -5.74 -0.23
CA GLY A 66 4.02 -4.39 -0.37
C GLY A 66 3.82 -3.58 0.90
N ILE A 67 4.73 -2.64 1.15
CA ILE A 67 4.66 -1.69 2.27
C ILE A 67 4.80 -0.30 1.67
N THR A 68 3.98 0.65 2.11
CA THR A 68 4.09 2.05 1.69
C THR A 68 5.40 2.68 2.15
N ASP A 69 6.01 3.47 1.27
CA ASP A 69 7.23 4.20 1.57
C ASP A 69 6.96 5.39 2.50
N TRP A 70 8.02 6.11 2.89
CA TRP A 70 7.94 7.33 3.69
C TRP A 70 7.06 8.43 3.06
N GLN A 71 6.89 8.42 1.73
CA GLN A 71 5.98 9.32 1.01
C GLN A 71 4.54 8.80 0.91
N GLY A 72 4.25 7.58 1.37
CA GLY A 72 2.92 6.98 1.26
C GLY A 72 2.64 6.26 -0.08
N PHE A 73 3.68 5.97 -0.87
CA PHE A 73 3.55 5.23 -2.12
C PHE A 73 3.93 3.76 -1.96
N ALA A 74 3.16 2.88 -2.60
CA ALA A 74 3.49 1.46 -2.71
C ALA A 74 3.14 0.96 -4.10
N VAL A 75 3.73 -0.18 -4.48
CA VAL A 75 3.40 -0.84 -5.74
C VAL A 75 2.87 -2.23 -5.45
N ALA A 76 1.69 -2.54 -6.00
CA ALA A 76 1.17 -3.90 -6.08
C ALA A 76 1.78 -4.56 -7.32
N PRO A 77 2.72 -5.52 -7.16
CA PRO A 77 3.53 -6.03 -8.27
C PRO A 77 2.77 -6.96 -9.22
N TYR A 78 1.63 -7.52 -8.79
CA TYR A 78 0.85 -8.48 -9.55
C TYR A 78 -0.64 -8.15 -9.47
N LEU A 79 -1.25 -7.93 -10.62
CA LEU A 79 -2.70 -7.84 -10.79
C LEU A 79 -3.13 -8.75 -11.95
N SER A 80 -4.36 -9.22 -11.89
CA SER A 80 -4.99 -10.00 -12.95
C SER A 80 -5.53 -9.08 -14.04
N ASP A 81 -5.11 -9.29 -15.29
CA ASP A 81 -5.55 -8.49 -16.44
C ASP A 81 -7.06 -8.66 -16.69
N TYR A 82 -7.74 -7.61 -17.13
CA TYR A 82 -9.16 -7.62 -17.53
C TYR A 82 -10.14 -8.12 -16.46
N THR A 83 -9.72 -8.10 -15.19
CA THR A 83 -10.52 -8.58 -14.06
C THR A 83 -10.52 -7.55 -12.94
N SER A 84 -11.51 -7.67 -12.06
CA SER A 84 -11.55 -6.89 -10.84
C SER A 84 -10.39 -7.30 -9.94
N ASN A 85 -9.57 -6.32 -9.56
CA ASN A 85 -8.54 -6.49 -8.58
C ASN A 85 -8.82 -5.59 -7.40
N ASN A 86 -8.90 -6.21 -6.24
CA ASN A 86 -9.18 -5.54 -4.99
C ASN A 86 -7.85 -5.23 -4.30
N ILE A 87 -7.56 -3.95 -4.11
CA ILE A 87 -6.35 -3.48 -3.43
C ILE A 87 -6.77 -2.92 -2.08
N GLY A 88 -6.33 -3.58 -1.01
CA GLY A 88 -6.55 -3.15 0.36
C GLY A 88 -5.29 -2.62 1.02
N LEU A 89 -5.47 -1.72 1.98
CA LEU A 89 -4.47 -1.27 2.94
C LEU A 89 -4.92 -1.66 4.34
N ASP A 90 -4.00 -2.24 5.12
CA ASP A 90 -4.23 -2.55 6.52
C ASP A 90 -3.94 -1.32 7.38
N PRO A 91 -4.95 -0.68 8.00
CA PRO A 91 -4.75 0.51 8.82
C PRO A 91 -4.14 0.21 10.20
N SER A 92 -3.95 -1.05 10.59
CA SER A 92 -3.43 -1.43 11.91
C SER A 92 -2.09 -0.78 12.32
N PRO A 93 -1.09 -0.57 11.43
CA PRO A 93 0.17 0.08 11.78
C PRO A 93 0.10 1.62 11.65
N LEU A 94 -1.05 2.21 11.32
CA LEU A 94 -1.18 3.65 11.23
C LEU A 94 -1.21 4.29 12.63
N PRO A 95 -0.67 5.51 12.76
CA PRO A 95 -0.79 6.27 13.99
C PRO A 95 -2.21 6.84 14.15
N ASP A 96 -2.65 7.05 15.39
CA ASP A 96 -4.02 7.49 15.75
C ASP A 96 -4.44 8.84 15.13
N ASN A 97 -3.48 9.62 14.61
CA ASN A 97 -3.72 10.89 13.94
C ASN A 97 -3.91 10.78 12.42
N VAL A 98 -3.90 9.57 11.85
CA VAL A 98 -4.11 9.32 10.42
C VAL A 98 -5.28 8.37 10.23
N ASP A 99 -6.27 8.82 9.48
CA ASP A 99 -7.46 8.05 9.13
C ASP A 99 -7.49 7.73 7.62
N LEU A 100 -7.95 6.52 7.31
CA LEU A 100 -8.19 6.04 5.94
C LEU A 100 -9.69 5.84 5.75
N PRO A 101 -10.44 6.85 5.25
CA PRO A 101 -11.87 6.74 4.96
C PRO A 101 -12.23 5.60 4.00
N LYS A 102 -11.29 5.17 3.16
CA LYS A 102 -11.38 3.95 2.37
C LYS A 102 -10.12 3.13 2.62
N THR A 103 -10.29 1.89 3.05
CA THR A 103 -9.20 0.92 3.18
C THR A 103 -9.06 0.03 1.95
N ASN A 104 -9.98 0.15 0.99
CA ASN A 104 -10.09 -0.79 -0.11
C ASN A 104 -10.52 -0.10 -1.40
N VAL A 105 -9.81 -0.36 -2.50
CA VAL A 105 -10.07 0.21 -3.82
C VAL A 105 -10.06 -0.91 -4.86
N GLU A 106 -11.05 -0.90 -5.74
CA GLU A 106 -11.19 -1.86 -6.82
C GLU A 106 -10.70 -1.25 -8.13
N VAL A 107 -9.84 -1.96 -8.85
CA VAL A 107 -9.24 -1.52 -10.11
C VAL A 107 -9.34 -2.59 -11.19
N TYR A 108 -9.39 -2.15 -12.44
CA TYR A 108 -9.55 -3.00 -13.62
C TYR A 108 -8.40 -2.73 -14.61
N PRO A 109 -7.24 -3.40 -14.47
CA PRO A 109 -6.09 -3.17 -15.33
C PRO A 109 -6.25 -3.84 -16.70
N THR A 110 -5.80 -3.17 -17.75
CA THR A 110 -5.54 -3.81 -19.06
C THR A 110 -4.15 -4.44 -19.06
N LYS A 111 -3.87 -5.34 -20.02
CA LYS A 111 -2.57 -6.01 -20.13
C LYS A 111 -1.41 -5.02 -20.20
N GLY A 112 -0.51 -5.07 -19.23
CA GLY A 112 0.66 -4.19 -19.17
C GLY A 112 0.42 -2.83 -18.53
N ALA A 113 -0.81 -2.55 -18.08
CA ALA A 113 -1.17 -1.26 -17.50
C ALA A 113 -0.53 -1.04 -16.12
N VAL A 114 -0.25 0.22 -15.84
CA VAL A 114 0.08 0.72 -14.51
C VAL A 114 -1.10 1.58 -14.05
N VAL A 115 -1.92 1.04 -13.16
CA VAL A 115 -3.14 1.72 -12.68
C VAL A 115 -2.83 2.45 -11.38
N LYS A 116 -3.30 3.69 -11.21
CA LYS A 116 -3.19 4.40 -9.93
C LYS A 116 -4.39 4.05 -9.05
N ALA A 117 -4.12 3.48 -7.87
CA ALA A 117 -5.09 3.27 -6.81
C ALA A 117 -4.93 4.38 -5.76
N ASP A 118 -5.86 5.33 -5.77
CA ASP A 118 -5.82 6.50 -4.90
C ASP A 118 -6.60 6.25 -3.60
N PHE A 119 -5.91 6.40 -2.47
CA PHE A 119 -6.46 6.31 -1.13
C PHE A 119 -6.39 7.69 -0.50
N ALA A 120 -7.56 8.32 -0.34
CA ALA A 120 -7.67 9.55 0.40
C ALA A 120 -7.33 9.27 1.87
N THR A 121 -6.30 9.93 2.38
CA THR A 121 -5.91 9.92 3.78
C THR A 121 -6.33 11.22 4.43
N ARG A 122 -6.61 11.17 5.74
CA ARG A 122 -6.97 12.34 6.53
C ARG A 122 -6.11 12.39 7.77
N ILE A 123 -5.37 13.48 7.93
CA ILE A 123 -4.68 13.77 9.17
C ILE A 123 -5.69 14.43 10.11
N GLY A 124 -5.99 13.78 11.23
CA GLY A 124 -6.91 14.29 12.24
C GLY A 124 -7.30 13.24 13.26
N TYR A 125 -7.87 13.71 14.38
CA TYR A 125 -8.39 12.83 15.43
C TYR A 125 -9.83 12.43 15.13
N LEU A 126 -10.14 11.13 15.18
CA LEU A 126 -11.52 10.67 15.24
C LEU A 126 -12.06 10.90 16.65
N LEU A 127 -12.99 11.84 16.78
CA LEU A 127 -13.71 12.07 18.03
C LEU A 127 -15.15 11.61 17.87
N LEU A 128 -15.55 10.64 18.69
CA LEU A 128 -16.97 10.29 18.85
C LEU A 128 -17.59 11.25 19.86
N MET A 129 -18.25 12.30 19.36
CA MET A 129 -18.97 13.24 20.21
C MET A 129 -20.44 12.84 20.34
N THR A 130 -20.88 12.50 21.55
CA THR A 130 -22.30 12.33 21.87
C THR A 130 -22.90 13.68 22.28
N LEU A 131 -23.55 14.36 21.33
CA LEU A 131 -24.29 15.59 21.62
C LEU A 131 -25.57 15.26 22.38
N THR A 132 -25.57 15.53 23.69
CA THR A 132 -26.78 15.46 24.51
C THR A 132 -27.44 16.84 24.53
N ARG A 133 -28.67 16.92 24.05
CA ARG A 133 -29.48 18.14 24.17
C ARG A 133 -29.98 18.25 25.60
N VAL A 134 -29.65 19.34 26.29
CA VAL A 134 -30.19 19.65 27.61
C VAL A 134 -31.72 19.79 27.46
N GLY A 135 -32.48 18.83 27.98
CA GLY A 135 -33.95 18.79 27.85
C GLY A 135 -34.62 17.42 27.76
N GLY A 136 -33.89 16.30 27.76
CA GLY A 136 -34.46 15.00 28.13
C GLY A 136 -35.31 14.25 27.09
N MET A 137 -35.19 14.53 25.78
CA MET A 137 -35.80 13.65 24.76
C MET A 137 -34.88 13.46 23.55
N GLY A 138 -34.43 12.22 23.39
CA GLY A 138 -33.93 11.66 22.12
C GLY A 138 -32.42 11.77 21.90
N ILE A 139 -31.77 10.61 21.81
CA ILE A 139 -30.48 10.47 21.14
C ILE A 139 -30.67 11.02 19.72
N VAL A 140 -29.92 12.05 19.35
CA VAL A 140 -29.98 12.63 18.00
C VAL A 140 -29.52 11.55 17.01
N PRO A 141 -30.35 11.13 16.03
CA PRO A 141 -29.92 10.17 15.03
C PRO A 141 -28.83 10.83 14.17
N LEU A 142 -27.67 10.19 14.11
CA LEU A 142 -26.48 10.68 13.41
C LEU A 142 -26.67 10.61 11.88
N VAL A 143 -27.41 11.56 11.30
CA VAL A 143 -27.36 11.88 9.86
C VAL A 143 -27.40 13.39 9.67
N ARG A 144 -26.37 14.10 10.14
CA ARG A 144 -26.07 15.43 9.61
C ARG A 144 -24.59 15.55 9.32
N ARG A 145 -24.31 15.59 8.02
CA ARG A 145 -23.01 15.77 7.41
C ARG A 145 -22.46 17.14 7.83
N PHE A 146 -21.59 17.18 8.84
CA PHE A 146 -20.85 18.39 9.17
C PHE A 146 -19.79 18.61 8.09
N ARG A 147 -19.91 19.75 7.42
CA ARG A 147 -18.88 20.32 6.55
C ARG A 147 -18.38 21.55 7.29
N CYS A 148 -17.13 21.52 7.73
CA CYS A 148 -16.43 22.72 8.19
C CYS A 148 -16.11 23.61 6.98
#